data_AF-A0A7X8MUN6-F1
#
_entry.id   AF-A0A7X8MUN6-F1
#
_cell.length_a   1.000
_cell.length_b   1.000
_cell.length_c   1.000
_cell.angle_alpha   90.00
_cell.angle_beta   90.00
_cell.angle_gamma   90.00
#
_symmetry.space_group_name_H-M   'P 1'
#
loop_
_entity.id
_entity.type
_entity.pdbx_description
1 polymer ?
#
loop_
_entity_poly.entity_id
_entity_poly.type
_entity_poly.pdbx_seq_one_letter_code
_entity_poly.pdbx_strand_id
1 'polypeptide(L)'
;WHSLTPEQAAAVTSISEFEQAALEEAGLVVDELAPRYRSTYFNHIFGGGYSAGYYSYLWAEALDADGFDWFRQAGDLRDAGEKFREHILSRGASLDYTDAFRRLRGRDKDVTPLLRRRGLAGVDLG
;
A
#
# COMPACT_ATOMS: atom_id res chain seq x y z
N TRP A 1 -16.19 -3.32 -7.81
CA TRP A 1 -16.13 -4.71 -8.32
C TRP A 1 -16.22 -5.73 -7.19
N HIS A 2 -15.19 -5.91 -6.36
CA HIS A 2 -15.14 -7.02 -5.39
C HIS A 2 -15.93 -6.84 -4.09
N SER A 3 -16.68 -5.74 -3.98
CA SER A 3 -17.61 -5.45 -2.87
C SER A 3 -19.09 -5.64 -3.26
N LEU A 4 -19.37 -5.88 -4.54
CA LEU A 4 -20.75 -6.02 -5.04
C LEU A 4 -21.32 -7.39 -4.66
N THR A 5 -22.61 -7.42 -4.32
CA THR A 5 -23.36 -8.69 -4.29
C THR A 5 -23.52 -9.23 -5.72
N PRO A 6 -23.86 -10.52 -5.90
CA PRO A 6 -24.13 -11.08 -7.22
C PRO A 6 -25.22 -10.31 -8.00
N GLU A 7 -26.27 -9.87 -7.32
CA GLU A 7 -27.37 -9.10 -7.93
C GLU A 7 -26.90 -7.72 -8.39
N GLN A 8 -26.11 -7.03 -7.56
CA GLN A 8 -25.51 -5.74 -7.92
C GLN A 8 -24.56 -5.88 -9.11
N ALA A 9 -23.74 -6.93 -9.12
CA ALA A 9 -22.82 -7.20 -10.22
C ALA A 9 -23.57 -7.49 -11.53
N ALA A 10 -24.65 -8.27 -11.48
CA ALA A 10 -25.50 -8.56 -12.63
C ALA A 10 -26.22 -7.32 -13.18
N ALA A 11 -26.49 -6.32 -12.33
CA ALA A 11 -27.09 -5.06 -12.72
C ALA A 11 -26.11 -4.09 -13.42
N VAL A 12 -24.79 -4.33 -13.35
CA VAL A 12 -23.80 -3.50 -14.04
C VAL A 12 -23.81 -3.81 -15.53
N THR A 13 -24.34 -2.90 -16.34
CA THR A 13 -24.41 -3.03 -17.80
C THR A 13 -23.29 -2.25 -18.52
N SER A 14 -22.63 -1.33 -17.82
CA SER A 14 -21.56 -0.47 -18.37
C SER A 14 -20.38 -0.38 -17.40
N ILE A 15 -19.23 -0.90 -17.84
CA ILE A 15 -17.97 -0.85 -17.07
C ILE A 15 -17.51 0.61 -16.85
N SER A 16 -17.64 1.45 -17.88
CA SER A 16 -17.18 2.84 -17.81
C SER A 16 -18.03 3.68 -16.85
N GLU A 17 -19.35 3.48 -16.85
CA GLU A 17 -20.25 4.19 -15.92
C GLU A 17 -20.01 3.75 -14.48
N PHE A 18 -19.86 2.44 -14.25
CA PHE A 18 -19.54 1.93 -12.93
C PHE A 18 -18.20 2.46 -12.40
N GLU A 19 -17.16 2.48 -13.24
CA GLU A 19 -15.85 3.01 -12.86
C GLU A 19 -15.92 4.50 -12.55
N GLN A 20 -16.60 5.29 -13.38
CA GLN A 20 -16.75 6.73 -13.18
C GLN A 20 -17.47 7.02 -11.86
N ALA A 21 -18.59 6.35 -11.60
CA ALA A 21 -19.33 6.50 -10.34
C ALA A 21 -18.48 6.15 -9.12
N ALA A 22 -17.66 5.09 -9.19
CA ALA A 22 -16.76 4.72 -8.11
C ALA A 22 -15.65 5.76 -7.85
N LEU A 23 -15.14 6.41 -8.91
CA LEU A 23 -14.17 7.50 -8.77
C LEU A 23 -14.81 8.75 -8.17
N GLU A 24 -16.03 9.06 -8.57
CA GLU A 24 -16.81 10.18 -8.03
C GLU A 24 -17.09 10.00 -6.54
N GLU A 25 -17.58 8.82 -6.14
CA GLU A 25 -17.84 8.48 -4.73
C GLU A 25 -16.56 8.59 -3.89
N ALA A 26 -15.42 8.16 -4.42
CA ALA A 26 -14.13 8.24 -3.74
C ALA A 26 -13.52 9.66 -3.72
N GLY A 27 -14.11 10.63 -4.43
CA GLY A 27 -13.55 11.98 -4.59
C GLY A 27 -12.26 12.00 -5.41
N LEU A 28 -12.11 11.06 -6.34
CA LEU A 28 -10.90 10.85 -7.15
C LEU A 28 -11.06 11.24 -8.62
N VAL A 29 -12.13 11.98 -8.96
CA VAL A 29 -12.24 12.63 -10.26
C VAL A 29 -11.40 13.89 -10.24
N VAL A 30 -10.23 13.83 -10.87
CA VAL A 30 -9.31 14.95 -11.01
C VAL A 30 -9.07 15.18 -12.49
N ASP A 31 -9.25 16.42 -12.94
CA ASP A 31 -9.03 16.80 -14.32
C ASP A 31 -7.62 16.39 -14.77
N GLU A 32 -7.55 15.82 -15.98
CA GLU A 32 -6.31 15.34 -16.61
C GLU A 32 -5.59 14.18 -15.91
N LEU A 33 -6.09 13.68 -14.78
CA LEU A 33 -5.50 12.57 -14.03
C LEU A 33 -6.41 11.35 -14.03
N ALA A 34 -6.17 10.45 -14.98
CA ALA A 34 -6.81 9.13 -14.99
C ALA A 34 -6.20 8.19 -13.92
N PRO A 35 -6.98 7.20 -13.43
CA PRO A 35 -6.42 6.12 -12.61
C PRO A 35 -5.29 5.41 -13.35
N ARG A 36 -4.27 4.99 -12.60
CA ARG A 36 -3.10 4.29 -13.16
C ARG A 36 -3.49 3.08 -14.01
N TYR A 37 -4.54 2.36 -13.61
CA TYR A 37 -5.16 1.30 -14.37
C TYR A 37 -6.67 1.49 -14.37
N ARG A 38 -7.31 1.35 -15.53
CA ARG A 38 -8.77 1.29 -15.66
C ARG A 38 -9.22 -0.16 -15.70
N SER A 39 -10.48 -0.39 -15.39
CA SER A 39 -11.09 -1.70 -15.15
C SER A 39 -10.79 -2.71 -16.26
N THR A 40 -10.87 -2.30 -17.53
CA THR A 40 -10.67 -3.19 -18.68
C THR A 40 -9.23 -3.67 -18.88
N TYR A 41 -8.24 -3.03 -18.24
CA TYR A 41 -6.84 -3.42 -18.30
C TYR A 41 -6.18 -3.50 -16.92
N PHE A 42 -6.99 -3.61 -15.85
CA PHE A 42 -6.49 -3.72 -14.49
C PHE A 42 -6.16 -5.16 -14.12
N ASN A 43 -5.11 -5.71 -14.74
CA ASN A 43 -4.77 -7.13 -14.57
C ASN A 43 -4.50 -7.52 -13.11
N HIS A 44 -3.95 -6.63 -12.28
CA HIS A 44 -3.66 -6.92 -10.88
C HIS A 44 -4.89 -7.45 -10.11
N ILE A 45 -6.07 -6.87 -10.33
CA ILE A 45 -7.29 -7.19 -9.58
C ILE A 45 -8.19 -8.23 -10.27
N PHE A 46 -8.09 -8.37 -11.60
CA PHE A 46 -8.95 -9.28 -12.37
C PHE A 46 -8.28 -10.59 -12.82
N GLY A 47 -7.00 -10.54 -13.18
CA GLY A 47 -6.24 -11.73 -13.61
C GLY A 47 -5.10 -12.11 -12.67
N GLY A 48 -4.78 -11.24 -11.72
CA GLY A 48 -3.75 -11.43 -10.70
C GLY A 48 -4.32 -11.76 -9.32
N GLY A 49 -3.45 -11.71 -8.32
CA GLY A 49 -3.80 -12.02 -6.92
C GLY A 49 -4.17 -10.82 -6.05
N TYR A 50 -4.47 -9.65 -6.63
CA TYR A 50 -4.70 -8.39 -5.89
C TYR A 50 -6.15 -7.92 -5.90
N SER A 51 -7.11 -8.82 -6.17
CA SER A 51 -8.54 -8.56 -5.98
C SER A 51 -8.78 -8.04 -4.54
N ALA A 52 -9.43 -6.88 -4.42
CA ALA A 52 -9.61 -6.16 -3.16
C ALA A 52 -8.30 -5.93 -2.36
N GLY A 53 -7.14 -5.96 -3.01
CA GLY A 53 -5.82 -5.97 -2.38
C GLY A 53 -4.81 -5.04 -3.03
N TYR A 54 -5.20 -4.22 -4.01
CA TYR A 54 -4.26 -3.31 -4.69
C TYR A 54 -3.69 -2.22 -3.75
N TYR A 55 -4.40 -1.90 -2.65
CA TYR A 55 -3.87 -1.00 -1.61
C TYR A 55 -2.62 -1.55 -0.91
N SER A 56 -2.35 -2.87 -1.04
CA SER A 56 -1.20 -3.52 -0.39
C SER A 56 0.14 -2.91 -0.79
N TYR A 57 0.24 -2.30 -1.98
CA TYR A 57 1.43 -1.53 -2.37
C TYR A 57 1.67 -0.34 -1.44
N LEU A 58 0.66 0.49 -1.18
CA LEU A 58 0.79 1.65 -0.26
C LEU A 58 1.03 1.19 1.17
N TRP A 59 0.38 0.10 1.58
CA TRP A 59 0.60 -0.49 2.91
C TRP A 59 2.04 -0.98 3.10
N ALA A 60 2.57 -1.70 2.12
CA ALA A 60 3.95 -2.18 2.13
C ALA A 60 4.95 -1.01 2.03
N GLU A 61 4.62 0.04 1.28
CA GLU A 61 5.48 1.22 1.16
C GLU A 61 5.59 1.99 2.47
N ALA A 62 4.57 1.96 3.34
CA ALA A 62 4.67 2.52 4.68
C ALA A 62 5.72 1.78 5.53
N LEU A 63 5.74 0.44 5.45
CA LEU A 63 6.74 -0.39 6.12
C LEU A 63 8.14 -0.17 5.55
N ASP A 64 8.25 -0.04 4.22
CA ASP A 64 9.51 0.28 3.54
C ASP A 64 10.04 1.66 3.97
N ALA A 65 9.20 2.69 3.97
CA ALA A 65 9.62 4.04 4.35
C ALA A 65 10.13 4.12 5.79
N ASP A 66 9.42 3.52 6.74
CA ASP A 66 9.84 3.48 8.14
C ASP A 66 11.02 2.53 8.40
N GLY A 67 11.06 1.40 7.69
CA GLY A 67 12.19 0.48 7.72
C GLY A 67 13.47 1.11 7.16
N PHE A 68 13.36 1.90 6.10
CA PHE A 68 14.49 2.65 5.55
C PHE A 68 15.01 3.71 6.53
N ASP A 69 14.12 4.44 7.22
CA ASP A 69 14.52 5.38 8.28
C ASP A 69 15.26 4.67 9.42
N TRP A 70 14.86 3.43 9.78
CA TRP A 70 15.62 2.60 10.73
C TRP A 70 17.02 2.26 10.22
N PHE A 71 17.16 1.87 8.95
CA PHE A 71 18.48 1.65 8.33
C PHE A 71 19.36 2.90 8.35
N ARG A 72 18.79 4.08 8.10
CA ARG A 72 19.54 5.36 8.14
C ARG A 72 20.08 5.71 9.52
N GLN A 73 19.46 5.20 10.58
CA GLN A 73 19.86 5.42 11.97
C GLN A 73 20.89 4.40 12.46
N ALA A 74 21.13 3.33 11.67
CA ALA A 74 22.10 2.32 12.04
C ALA A 74 23.54 2.84 11.91
N GLY A 75 24.35 2.57 12.94
CA GLY A 75 25.78 2.90 12.92
C GLY A 75 26.62 1.98 12.03
N ASP A 76 26.20 0.72 11.86
CA ASP A 76 26.84 -0.27 10.98
C ASP A 76 25.79 -0.93 10.07
N LEU A 77 25.99 -0.79 8.76
CA LEU A 77 25.10 -1.35 7.75
C LEU A 77 25.14 -2.87 7.67
N ARG A 78 26.27 -3.50 8.05
CA ARG A 78 26.36 -4.96 8.07
C ARG A 78 25.50 -5.55 9.18
N ASP A 79 25.62 -5.01 10.40
CA ASP A 79 24.80 -5.40 11.54
C ASP A 79 23.30 -5.15 11.26
N ALA A 80 22.97 -3.99 10.68
CA ALA A 80 21.60 -3.69 10.28
C ALA A 80 21.05 -4.70 9.26
N GLY A 81 21.87 -5.10 8.28
CA GLY A 81 21.51 -6.12 7.30
C GLY A 81 21.24 -7.49 7.94
N GLU A 82 22.05 -7.91 8.91
CA GLU A 82 21.83 -9.18 9.62
C GLU A 82 20.53 -9.14 10.44
N LYS A 83 20.27 -8.05 11.17
CA LYS A 83 19.01 -7.86 11.91
C LYS A 83 17.79 -7.85 10.99
N PHE A 84 17.88 -7.20 9.84
CA PHE A 84 16.79 -7.20 8.85
C PHE A 84 16.54 -8.60 8.28
N ARG A 85 17.61 -9.35 7.97
CA ARG A 85 17.50 -10.75 7.56
C ARG A 85 16.87 -11.60 8.66
N GLU A 86 17.34 -11.48 9.88
CA GLU A 86 16.87 -12.24 11.03
C GLU A 86 15.40 -11.96 11.32
N HIS A 87 14.96 -10.70 11.36
CA HIS A 87 13.62 -10.37 11.82
C HIS A 87 12.58 -10.34 10.70
N ILE A 88 12.96 -10.03 9.47
CA ILE A 88 12.02 -9.87 8.34
C ILE A 88 12.19 -10.98 7.31
N LEU A 89 13.32 -10.98 6.58
CA LEU A 89 13.44 -11.77 5.34
C LEU A 89 13.42 -13.28 5.56
N SER A 90 13.95 -13.75 6.70
CA SER A 90 14.02 -15.18 7.02
C SER A 90 12.71 -15.78 7.57
N ARG A 91 11.71 -14.95 7.88
CA ARG A 91 10.48 -15.42 8.55
C ARG A 91 9.43 -15.95 7.59
N GLY A 92 9.38 -15.44 6.36
CA GLY A 92 8.28 -15.78 5.44
C GLY A 92 6.92 -15.57 6.11
N ALA A 93 6.00 -16.54 5.96
CA ALA A 93 4.69 -16.52 6.61
C ALA A 93 4.65 -17.19 8.02
N SER A 94 5.81 -17.49 8.63
CA SER A 94 5.86 -18.16 9.93
C SER A 94 5.62 -17.24 11.14
N LEU A 95 5.59 -15.93 10.91
CA LEU A 95 5.34 -14.90 11.92
C LEU A 95 4.45 -13.82 11.32
N ASP A 96 3.56 -13.23 12.11
CA ASP A 96 2.78 -12.07 11.68
C ASP A 96 3.70 -10.91 11.30
N TYR A 97 3.43 -10.26 10.15
CA TYR A 97 4.28 -9.20 9.63
C TYR A 97 4.38 -7.99 10.58
N THR A 98 3.31 -7.70 11.32
CA THR A 98 3.31 -6.61 12.31
C THR A 98 4.28 -6.93 13.45
N ASP A 99 4.27 -8.17 13.91
CA ASP A 99 5.17 -8.62 14.97
C ASP A 99 6.63 -8.71 14.49
N ALA A 100 6.85 -9.19 13.26
CA ALA A 100 8.15 -9.18 12.62
C ALA A 100 8.72 -7.75 12.52
N PHE A 101 7.89 -6.80 12.08
CA PHE A 101 8.26 -5.40 11.98
C PHE A 101 8.54 -4.77 13.35
N ARG A 102 7.70 -5.03 14.36
CA ARG A 102 7.94 -4.57 15.75
C ARG A 102 9.26 -5.09 16.30
N ARG A 103 9.63 -6.35 16.03
CA ARG A 103 10.91 -6.92 16.47
C ARG A 103 12.11 -6.18 15.87
N LEU A 104 12.03 -5.80 14.59
CA LEU A 104 13.07 -4.99 13.95
C LEU A 104 13.08 -3.55 14.47
N ARG A 105 11.92 -2.91 14.47
CA ARG A 105 11.77 -1.46 14.65
C ARG A 105 11.79 -1.03 16.11
N GLY A 106 11.42 -1.93 17.02
CA GLY A 106 11.18 -1.68 18.45
C GLY A 106 9.84 -0.99 18.74
N ARG A 107 9.03 -0.71 17.72
CA ARG A 107 7.73 -0.05 17.81
C ARG A 107 6.84 -0.44 16.63
N ASP A 108 5.57 -0.07 16.70
CA ASP A 108 4.66 -0.13 15.55
C ASP A 108 5.13 0.73 14.37
N LYS A 109 4.63 0.41 13.17
CA LYS A 109 4.92 1.19 11.96
C LYS A 109 4.45 2.62 12.09
N ASP A 110 5.29 3.54 11.66
CA ASP A 110 4.97 4.96 11.54
C ASP A 110 4.75 5.31 10.05
N VAL A 111 3.64 5.97 9.74
CA VAL A 111 3.31 6.39 8.36
C VAL A 111 4.00 7.69 7.98
N THR A 112 4.50 8.45 8.94
CA THR A 112 5.11 9.77 8.73
C THR A 112 6.28 9.75 7.72
N PRO A 113 7.21 8.75 7.73
CA PRO A 113 8.23 8.62 6.71
C PRO A 113 7.68 8.52 5.28
N LEU A 114 6.58 7.77 5.09
CA LEU A 114 5.91 7.66 3.80
C LEU A 114 5.29 8.99 3.37
N LEU A 115 4.62 9.68 4.29
CA LEU A 115 4.04 11.00 4.03
C LEU A 115 5.10 11.99 3.59
N ARG A 116 6.27 12.03 4.26
CA ARG A 116 7.40 12.88 3.84
C ARG A 116 7.89 12.50 2.44
N ARG A 117 8.09 11.20 2.18
CA ARG A 117 8.56 10.68 0.89
C ARG A 117 7.62 11.06 -0.26
N ARG A 118 6.32 11.09 -0.02
CA ARG A 118 5.28 11.42 -1.02
C ARG A 118 4.91 12.90 -1.07
N GLY A 119 5.56 13.76 -0.28
CA GLY A 119 5.22 15.20 -0.21
C GLY A 119 3.86 15.49 0.45
N LEU A 120 3.37 14.57 1.28
CA LEU A 120 2.06 14.62 1.95
C LEU A 120 2.16 14.93 3.45
N ALA A 121 3.36 15.19 3.98
CA ALA A 121 3.55 15.50 5.40
C ALA A 121 3.07 16.91 5.80
N GLY A 122 2.51 17.68 4.85
CA GLY A 122 2.21 19.10 5.03
C GLY A 122 3.48 19.96 4.95
N VAL A 123 3.26 21.28 5.02
CA VAL A 123 4.32 22.26 5.21
C VAL A 123 4.18 22.77 6.64
N ASP A 124 5.27 22.81 7.40
CA ASP A 124 5.27 23.47 8.70
C ASP A 124 5.10 24.98 8.44
N LEU A 125 3.89 25.49 8.64
CA LEU A 125 3.60 26.92 8.59
C LEU A 125 4.10 27.51 9.91
N GLY A 126 5.41 27.78 9.97
CA GLY A 126 6.05 28.41 11.12
C GLY A 126 5.40 29.72 11.55
#